data_AF-A0A841KJM1-F1
#
_entry.id   AF-A0A841KJM1-F1
#
_cell.length_a   1.000
_cell.length_b   1.000
_cell.length_c   1.000
_cell.angle_alpha   90.00
_cell.angle_beta   90.00
_cell.angle_gamma   90.00
#
_symmetry.space_group_name_H-M   'P 1'
#
loop_
_entity.id
_entity.type
_entity.pdbx_description
1 polymer ?
#
loop_
_entity_poly.entity_id
_entity_poly.type
_entity_poly.pdbx_seq_one_letter_code
_entity_poly.pdbx_strand_id
1 'polypeptide(L)' 'MARKTFTTTIDENVQKDFKMSCVKNEVKMNDVLEAFMKAYSNGEFKVEIELKIKKTK' A
#
# COMPACT_ATOMS: atom_id res chain seq x y z
N MET A 1 -16.65 15.97 0.59
CA MET A 1 -15.90 15.38 -0.55
C MET A 1 -16.33 13.93 -0.70
N ALA A 2 -16.61 13.46 -1.92
CA ALA A 2 -17.11 12.11 -2.15
C ALA A 2 -15.97 11.07 -2.07
N ARG A 3 -16.15 10.01 -1.27
CA ARG A 3 -15.23 8.86 -1.25
C ARG A 3 -15.49 8.00 -2.50
N LYS A 4 -14.41 7.57 -3.16
CA LYS A 4 -14.47 6.66 -4.32
C LYS A 4 -13.74 5.37 -3.98
N THR A 5 -14.23 4.25 -4.50
CA THR A 5 -13.57 2.95 -4.38
C THR A 5 -12.23 2.99 -5.09
N PHE A 6 -11.18 2.44 -4.46
CA PHE A 6 -9.86 2.27 -5.06
C PHE A 6 -9.62 0.78 -5.29
N THR A 7 -9.47 0.39 -6.56
CA THR A 7 -9.22 -0.99 -6.99
C THR A 7 -7.92 -1.06 -7.78
N THR A 8 -7.02 -1.96 -7.40
CA THR A 8 -5.75 -2.20 -8.11
C THR A 8 -5.33 -3.65 -7.93
N THR A 9 -4.49 -4.16 -8.82
CA THR A 9 -3.91 -5.51 -8.76
C THR A 9 -2.67 -5.50 -7.86
N ILE A 10 -2.64 -6.38 -6.86
CA ILE A 10 -1.53 -6.55 -5.89
C ILE A 10 -1.35 -8.06 -5.69
N ASP A 11 -0.12 -8.50 -5.37
CA ASP A 11 0.15 -9.87 -4.96
C ASP A 11 -0.73 -10.27 -3.74
N GLU A 12 -1.33 -11.46 -3.80
CA GLU A 12 -2.28 -11.92 -2.79
C GLU A 12 -1.64 -12.02 -1.40
N ASN A 13 -0.40 -12.51 -1.32
CA ASN A 13 0.30 -12.67 -0.05
C ASN A 13 0.64 -11.30 0.53
N VAL A 14 1.13 -10.37 -0.29
CA VAL A 14 1.38 -8.97 0.13
C VAL A 14 0.10 -8.34 0.68
N GLN A 15 -1.02 -8.48 -0.01
CA GLN A 15 -2.30 -7.93 0.45
C GLN A 15 -2.76 -8.57 1.76
N LYS A 16 -2.59 -9.89 1.90
CA LYS A 16 -2.96 -10.64 3.11
C LYS A 16 -2.12 -10.22 4.31
N ASP A 17 -0.80 -10.16 4.18
CA ASP A 17 0.12 -9.72 5.24
C ASP A 17 -0.13 -8.27 5.65
N PHE A 18 -0.38 -7.38 4.68
CA PHE A 18 -0.73 -6.00 4.96
C PHE A 18 -2.06 -5.90 5.74
N LYS A 19 -3.08 -6.66 5.35
CA LYS A 19 -4.36 -6.71 6.06
C LYS A 19 -4.20 -7.26 7.49
N MET A 20 -3.44 -8.33 7.68
CA MET A 20 -3.16 -8.88 9.02
C MET A 20 -2.44 -7.86 9.91
N SER A 21 -1.49 -7.12 9.34
CA SER A 21 -0.79 -6.05 10.05
C SER A 21 -1.74 -4.91 10.45
N CYS A 22 -2.66 -4.50 9.57
CA CYS A 22 -3.67 -3.50 9.91
C CYS A 22 -4.57 -3.96 11.07
N VAL A 23 -5.03 -5.21 11.05
CA VAL A 23 -5.85 -5.79 12.13
C VAL A 23 -5.07 -5.83 13.45
N LYS A 24 -3.81 -6.25 13.43
CA LYS A 24 -2.96 -6.32 14.62
C LYS A 24 -2.73 -4.95 15.27
N ASN A 25 -2.67 -3.90 14.44
CA ASN A 25 -2.48 -2.52 14.91
C ASN A 25 -3.82 -1.79 15.13
N GLU A 26 -4.96 -2.49 15.06
CA GLU A 26 -6.32 -1.94 15.26
C GLU A 26 -6.67 -0.75 14.35
N VAL A 27 -6.09 -0.73 13.14
CA VAL A 27 -6.31 0.33 12.13
C VAL A 27 -7.03 -0.22 10.91
N LYS A 28 -7.86 0.62 10.28
CA LYS A 28 -8.53 0.22 9.02
C LYS A 28 -7.56 0.38 7.86
N MET A 29 -7.53 -0.63 6.99
CA MET A 29 -6.70 -0.64 5.78
C MET A 29 -6.87 0.62 4.91
N ASN A 30 -8.10 1.12 4.77
CA ASN A 30 -8.37 2.35 4.01
C ASN A 30 -7.71 3.59 4.61
N ASP A 31 -7.72 3.73 5.95
CA ASP A 31 -7.12 4.88 6.62
C ASP A 31 -5.59 4.86 6.46
N VAL A 32 -4.99 3.67 6.52
CA VAL A 32 -3.55 3.49 6.28
C VAL A 32 -3.22 3.87 4.84
N LEU A 33 -3.91 3.32 3.83
CA LEU A 33 -3.67 3.65 2.42
C LEU A 33 -3.83 5.14 2.14
N GLU A 34 -4.88 5.77 2.68
CA GLU A 34 -5.12 7.21 2.51
C GLU A 34 -4.00 8.05 3.16
N ALA A 35 -3.50 7.65 4.33
CA ALA A 35 -2.37 8.30 4.97
C ALA A 35 -1.08 8.17 4.15
N PHE A 36 -0.78 6.98 3.62
CA PHE A 36 0.36 6.76 2.73
C PHE A 36 0.26 7.61 1.45
N MET A 37 -0.92 7.68 0.83
CA MET A 37 -1.14 8.49 -0.37
C MET A 37 -0.95 9.99 -0.10
N LYS A 38 -1.45 10.49 1.04
CA LYS A 38 -1.27 11.89 1.45
C LYS A 38 0.20 12.21 1.71
N ALA A 39 0.87 11.41 2.54
CA ALA A 39 2.25 11.64 2.90
C ALA A 39 3.21 11.51 1.70
N TYR A 40 2.94 10.57 0.77
CA TYR A 40 3.67 10.51 -0.49
C TYR A 40 3.44 11.76 -1.35
N SER A 41 2.20 12.24 -1.47
CA SER A 41 1.85 13.43 -2.27
C SER A 41 2.41 14.72 -1.68
N ASN A 42 2.54 14.78 -0.35
CA ASN A 42 3.12 15.91 0.37
C ASN A 42 4.67 15.91 0.37
N GLY A 43 5.30 14.85 -0.16
CA GLY A 43 6.76 14.70 -0.14
C GLY A 43 7.33 14.39 1.25
N GLU A 44 6.52 13.86 2.17
CA GLU A 44 6.98 13.47 3.51
C GLU A 44 7.91 12.25 3.48
N PHE A 45 7.80 11.44 2.42
CA PHE A 45 8.76 10.37 2.12
C PHE A 45 8.87 10.13 0.61
N LYS A 46 9.96 9.47 0.21
CA LYS A 46 10.18 8.98 -1.15
C LYS A 46 10.28 7.46 -1.12
N VAL A 47 9.56 6.79 -2.03
CA VAL A 47 9.69 5.35 -2.23
C VAL A 47 10.64 5.11 -3.39
N GLU A 48 11.73 4.39 -3.13
CA GLU A 48 12.62 3.87 -4.16
C GLU A 48 12.19 2.46 -4.52
N ILE A 49 11.63 2.28 -5.72
CA ILE A 49 11.16 0.97 -6.19
C ILE A 49 12.33 0.30 -6.92
N GLU A 50 13.05 -0.56 -6.23
CA GLU A 50 14.07 -1.42 -6.84
C GLU A 50 13.44 -2.69 -7.42
N LEU A 51 13.21 -2.71 -8.73
CA LEU A 51 12.77 -3.91 -9.44
C LEU A 51 13.94 -4.88 -9.60
N LYS A 52 14.05 -5.87 -8.71
CA LYS A 52 14.94 -7.03 -8.92
C LYS A 52 14.33 -7.94 -9.99
N ILE A 53 14.59 -7.63 -11.26
CA ILE A 53 14.20 -8.47 -12.38
C ILE A 53 15.00 -9.77 -12.28
N LYS A 54 14.37 -10.88 -11.85
CA LYS A 54 14.94 -12.21 -12.06
C LYS A 54 14.89 -12.48 -13.57
N LYS A 55 16.01 -12.28 -14.27
CA LYS A 55 16.18 -12.80 -15.63
C LYS A 55 16.10 -14.33 -15.57
N THR A 56 14.95 -14.88 -15.87
CA THR A 56 14.85 -16.30 -16.24
C THR A 56 15.50 -16.45 -17.61
N LYS A 57 16.64 -17.13 -17.67
CA LYS A 57 17.28 -17.56 -18.91
C LYS A 57 16.69 -18.90 -19.34
#